data_AF-A0AAE9WU17-F1
#
_entry.id   AF-A0AAE9WU17-F1
#
_cell.length_a   1.000
_cell.length_b   1.000
_cell.length_c   1.000
_cell.angle_alpha   90.00
_cell.angle_beta   90.00
_cell.angle_gamma   90.00
#
_symmetry.space_group_name_H-M   'P 1'
#
loop_
_entity.id
_entity.type
_entity.pdbx_description
1 polymer ?
#
loop_
_entity_poly.entity_id
_entity_poly.type
_entity_poly.pdbx_seq_one_letter_code
_entity_poly.pdbx_strand_id
1 'polypeptide(L)'
;MKISITILVLFIILKCVLSFNLSIEPKGNNITLDKHIKKESNIDHSKNQIIEEFDKISDDFSDDINTTKQTIKDLFLDIEGSFEDTSDDVVKLLSKYSFVPEEKLNIIDGILRSFIENNKTHVINSSNAYMYMQKEKIKNVCDFILKKLNSLIQINELNKNHIILKYGKGEAKKGVLESIKNNDNISKNLKSELLKYENVSNQNIRVSELINFITPIYDDFIKKLSDLINDLQIKLNNISK
;
A
#
# COMPACT_ATOMS: atom_id res chain seq x y z
N MET A 1 25.24 12.58 24.44
CA MET A 1 25.30 11.34 23.63
C MET A 1 23.92 10.68 23.62
N LYS A 2 23.19 10.74 22.49
CA LYS A 2 21.84 10.14 22.32
C LYS A 2 21.86 9.09 21.21
N ILE A 3 22.68 8.05 21.38
CA ILE A 3 22.85 6.96 20.40
C ILE A 3 22.25 5.62 20.90
N SER A 4 21.72 5.55 22.12
CA SER A 4 21.38 4.25 22.72
C SER A 4 20.00 3.67 22.40
N ILE A 5 19.06 4.39 21.77
CA ILE A 5 17.68 3.88 21.58
C ILE A 5 17.45 3.40 20.14
N THR A 6 17.94 4.14 19.14
CA THR A 6 17.82 3.77 17.72
C THR A 6 18.59 2.49 17.38
N ILE A 7 19.75 2.27 18.01
CA ILE A 7 20.52 1.02 17.85
C ILE A 7 19.78 -0.16 18.50
N LEU A 8 19.11 0.05 19.63
CA LEU A 8 18.39 -1.02 20.35
C LEU A 8 17.17 -1.50 19.55
N VAL A 9 16.44 -0.58 18.92
CA VAL A 9 15.31 -0.90 18.02
C VAL A 9 15.79 -1.64 16.77
N LEU A 10 16.95 -1.26 16.22
CA LEU A 10 17.54 -1.95 15.07
C LEU A 10 17.92 -3.40 15.40
N PHE A 11 18.45 -3.67 16.60
CA PHE A 11 18.82 -5.02 17.04
C PHE A 11 17.62 -5.94 17.30
N ILE A 12 16.49 -5.39 17.77
CA ILE A 12 15.25 -6.16 17.98
C ILE A 12 14.69 -6.62 16.63
N ILE A 13 14.65 -5.74 15.63
CA ILE A 13 14.18 -6.07 14.28
C ILE A 13 15.11 -7.09 13.62
N LEU A 14 16.44 -6.97 13.80
CA LEU A 14 17.41 -7.91 13.23
C LEU A 14 17.29 -9.32 13.84
N LYS A 15 17.01 -9.44 15.15
CA LYS A 15 16.78 -10.75 15.80
C LYS A 15 15.51 -11.43 15.29
N CYS A 16 14.44 -10.68 15.01
CA CYS A 16 13.20 -11.23 14.45
C CYS A 16 13.39 -11.77 13.02
N VAL A 17 14.23 -11.13 12.21
CA VAL A 17 14.54 -11.59 10.84
C VAL A 17 15.42 -12.85 10.85
N LEU A 18 16.40 -12.94 11.76
CA LEU A 18 17.28 -14.12 11.87
C LEU A 18 16.57 -15.36 12.45
N SER A 19 15.58 -15.19 13.32
CA SER A 19 14.82 -16.32 13.89
C SER A 19 13.76 -16.89 12.94
N PHE A 20 13.37 -16.16 11.89
CA PHE A 20 12.53 -16.69 10.81
C PHE A 20 13.31 -17.48 9.74
N ASN A 21 14.63 -17.29 9.65
CA ASN A 21 15.49 -17.95 8.65
C ASN A 21 16.12 -19.28 9.11
N LEU A 22 15.79 -19.79 10.30
CA LEU A 22 16.46 -20.94 10.92
C LEU A 22 15.60 -22.21 11.05
N SER A 23 14.46 -22.30 10.36
CA SER A 23 13.52 -23.41 10.55
C SER A 23 13.23 -24.26 9.30
N ILE A 24 14.09 -24.24 8.27
CA ILE A 24 13.95 -25.15 7.14
C ILE A 24 15.31 -25.75 6.78
N GLU A 25 15.71 -26.78 7.53
CA GLU A 25 16.69 -27.77 7.08
C GLU A 25 15.94 -28.85 6.28
N PRO A 26 16.22 -29.08 4.99
CA PRO A 26 15.83 -30.31 4.33
C PRO A 26 16.83 -31.39 4.75
N LYS A 27 16.35 -32.35 5.55
CA LYS A 27 17.05 -33.60 5.85
C LYS A 27 17.52 -34.25 4.54
N GLY A 28 18.80 -34.60 4.50
CA GLY A 28 19.42 -35.25 3.36
C GLY A 28 18.73 -36.57 3.00
N ASN A 29 18.71 -36.86 1.70
CA ASN A 29 18.59 -38.21 1.19
C ASN A 29 19.50 -38.35 -0.03
N ASN A 30 20.17 -39.50 -0.06
CA ASN A 30 21.33 -39.81 -0.88
C ASN A 30 21.07 -39.75 -2.39
N ILE A 31 22.09 -39.27 -3.09
CA ILE A 31 22.26 -39.40 -4.53
C ILE A 31 22.47 -40.87 -4.87
N THR A 32 21.63 -41.42 -5.75
CA THR A 32 22.05 -42.48 -6.67
C THR A 32 21.74 -42.06 -8.10
N LEU A 33 22.81 -41.99 -8.87
CA LEU A 33 22.87 -41.73 -10.30
C LEU A 33 22.34 -42.97 -11.05
N ASP A 34 21.34 -42.80 -11.92
CA ASP A 34 21.20 -43.74 -13.02
C ASP A 34 20.63 -43.12 -14.31
N LYS A 35 20.98 -43.81 -15.39
CA LYS A 35 21.26 -43.36 -16.75
C LYS A 35 20.11 -42.83 -17.60
N HIS A 36 20.52 -41.95 -18.53
CA HIS A 36 20.02 -41.76 -19.90
C HIS A 36 18.51 -41.83 -20.15
N ILE A 37 17.84 -40.67 -20.11
CA ILE A 37 16.62 -40.41 -20.90
C ILE A 37 16.74 -39.02 -21.53
N LYS A 38 16.52 -38.94 -22.85
CA LYS A 38 16.57 -37.71 -23.67
C LYS A 38 15.78 -36.57 -23.01
N LYS A 39 16.43 -35.41 -22.87
CA LYS A 39 15.98 -34.25 -22.09
C LYS A 39 15.44 -33.11 -22.97
N GLU A 40 14.75 -33.42 -24.07
CA GLU A 40 14.24 -32.40 -25.00
C GLU A 40 12.79 -31.95 -24.70
N SER A 41 12.02 -32.65 -23.85
CA SER A 41 10.62 -32.29 -23.56
C SER A 41 10.38 -31.52 -22.25
N ASN A 42 11.39 -31.39 -21.37
CA ASN A 42 11.19 -30.90 -20.00
C ASN A 42 11.55 -29.41 -19.81
N ILE A 43 12.31 -28.83 -20.76
CA ILE A 43 12.77 -27.43 -20.67
C ILE A 43 11.61 -26.47 -20.99
N ASP A 44 10.84 -26.76 -22.04
CA ASP A 44 9.70 -25.92 -22.45
C ASP A 44 8.60 -25.87 -21.39
N HIS A 45 8.32 -26.99 -20.72
CA HIS A 45 7.29 -27.02 -19.68
C HIS A 45 7.66 -26.17 -18.46
N SER A 46 8.95 -26.14 -18.08
CA SER A 46 9.45 -25.31 -16.97
C SER A 46 9.43 -23.82 -17.29
N LYS A 47 9.66 -23.44 -18.56
CA LYS A 47 9.62 -22.04 -18.98
C LYS A 47 8.19 -21.51 -19.04
N ASN A 48 7.25 -22.30 -19.55
CA ASN A 48 5.83 -21.93 -19.56
C ASN A 48 5.29 -21.73 -18.14
N GLN A 49 5.65 -22.60 -17.20
CA GLN A 49 5.28 -22.46 -15.80
C GLN A 49 5.81 -21.15 -15.18
N ILE A 50 7.02 -20.72 -15.51
CA ILE A 50 7.57 -19.46 -14.99
C ILE A 50 6.87 -18.24 -15.59
N ILE A 51 6.43 -18.29 -16.85
CA ILE A 51 5.63 -17.22 -17.46
C ILE A 51 4.30 -17.06 -16.72
N GLU A 52 3.61 -18.18 -16.45
CA GLU A 52 2.38 -18.21 -15.65
C GLU A 52 2.59 -17.63 -14.26
N GLU A 53 3.77 -17.84 -13.65
CA GLU A 53 4.11 -17.22 -12.36
C GLU A 53 4.30 -15.70 -12.45
N PHE A 54 4.78 -15.16 -13.57
CA PHE A 54 4.82 -13.71 -13.78
C PHE A 54 3.42 -13.12 -13.95
N ASP A 55 2.55 -13.82 -14.69
CA ASP A 55 1.14 -13.43 -14.83
C ASP A 55 0.44 -13.42 -13.49
N LYS A 56 0.67 -14.45 -12.68
CA LYS A 56 0.16 -14.50 -11.31
C LYS A 56 0.63 -13.31 -10.47
N ILE A 57 1.90 -12.89 -10.57
CA ILE A 57 2.37 -11.69 -9.85
C ILE A 57 1.63 -10.43 -10.32
N SER A 58 1.38 -10.31 -11.62
CA SER A 58 0.64 -9.17 -12.16
C SER A 58 -0.79 -9.15 -11.64
N ASP A 59 -1.46 -10.30 -11.63
CA ASP A 59 -2.86 -10.42 -11.20
C ASP A 59 -3.00 -10.25 -9.68
N ASP A 60 -2.16 -10.91 -8.88
CA ASP A 60 -2.13 -10.74 -7.42
C ASP A 60 -1.92 -9.26 -7.05
N PHE A 61 -1.01 -8.55 -7.74
CA PHE A 61 -0.81 -7.13 -7.51
C PHE A 61 -2.00 -6.27 -7.95
N SER A 62 -2.65 -6.62 -9.07
CA SER A 62 -3.86 -5.92 -9.54
C SER A 62 -4.98 -6.01 -8.51
N ASP A 63 -5.18 -7.20 -7.92
CA ASP A 63 -6.17 -7.43 -6.87
C ASP A 63 -5.87 -6.64 -5.59
N ASP A 64 -4.60 -6.58 -5.19
CA ASP A 64 -4.16 -5.76 -4.06
C ASP A 64 -4.39 -4.25 -4.32
N ILE A 65 -4.13 -3.78 -5.55
CA ILE A 65 -4.41 -2.39 -5.95
C ILE A 65 -5.92 -2.12 -5.97
N ASN A 66 -6.74 -3.06 -6.45
CA ASN A 66 -8.20 -2.92 -6.41
C ASN A 66 -8.73 -2.84 -4.99
N THR A 67 -8.20 -3.65 -4.07
CA THR A 67 -8.51 -3.58 -2.64
C THR A 67 -8.10 -2.23 -2.05
N THR A 68 -6.94 -1.71 -2.44
CA THR A 68 -6.46 -0.38 -2.04
C THR A 68 -7.38 0.73 -2.55
N LYS A 69 -7.84 0.65 -3.82
CA LYS A 69 -8.79 1.60 -4.41
C LYS A 69 -10.09 1.64 -3.61
N GLN A 70 -10.66 0.47 -3.30
CA GLN A 70 -11.89 0.39 -2.50
C GLN A 70 -11.68 0.99 -1.11
N THR A 71 -10.57 0.65 -0.45
CA THR A 71 -10.25 1.18 0.88
C THR A 71 -10.17 2.71 0.88
N ILE A 72 -9.50 3.30 -0.13
CA ILE A 72 -9.42 4.76 -0.25
C ILE A 72 -10.79 5.36 -0.56
N LYS A 73 -11.59 4.71 -1.42
CA LYS A 73 -12.95 5.16 -1.72
C LYS A 73 -13.81 5.20 -0.46
N ASP A 74 -13.73 4.16 0.38
CA ASP A 74 -14.44 4.09 1.66
C ASP A 74 -14.00 5.22 2.61
N LEU A 75 -12.71 5.59 2.62
CA LEU A 75 -12.25 6.76 3.39
C LEU A 75 -12.95 8.06 2.94
N PHE A 76 -13.15 8.27 1.64
CA PHE A 76 -13.88 9.45 1.15
C PHE A 76 -15.37 9.37 1.50
N LEU A 77 -16.00 8.21 1.34
CA LEU A 77 -17.42 7.99 1.64
C LEU A 77 -17.74 8.23 3.13
N ASP A 78 -16.87 7.79 4.03
CA ASP A 78 -17.01 8.06 5.48
C ASP A 78 -17.01 9.57 5.79
N ILE A 79 -16.15 10.32 5.08
CA ILE A 79 -16.10 11.78 5.23
C ILE A 79 -17.37 12.39 4.64
N GLU A 80 -17.79 11.98 3.44
CA GLU A 80 -19.02 12.44 2.80
C GLU A 80 -20.26 12.24 3.67
N GLY A 81 -20.46 11.03 4.22
CA GLY A 81 -21.58 10.72 5.11
C GLY A 81 -21.57 11.55 6.40
N SER A 82 -20.41 12.06 6.83
CA SER A 82 -20.32 12.98 7.96
C SER A 82 -20.81 14.41 7.64
N PHE A 83 -20.95 14.76 6.36
CA PHE A 83 -21.34 16.09 5.86
C PHE A 83 -22.64 16.11 5.07
N GLU A 84 -23.28 14.97 4.81
CA GLU A 84 -24.51 14.86 4.01
C GLU A 84 -25.60 15.84 4.48
N ASP A 85 -25.86 15.89 5.79
CA ASP A 85 -26.84 16.80 6.39
C ASP A 85 -26.33 18.25 6.54
N THR A 86 -25.11 18.56 6.11
CA THR A 86 -24.42 19.84 6.38
C THR A 86 -24.16 20.65 5.12
N SER A 87 -23.72 20.01 4.03
CA SER A 87 -23.44 20.72 2.77
C SER A 87 -23.30 19.78 1.57
N ASP A 88 -24.25 19.88 0.64
CA ASP A 88 -24.18 19.21 -0.67
C ASP A 88 -22.92 19.57 -1.47
N ASP A 89 -22.44 20.81 -1.34
CA ASP A 89 -21.26 21.29 -2.05
C ASP A 89 -19.98 20.60 -1.57
N VAL A 90 -19.88 20.33 -0.27
CA VAL A 90 -18.77 19.57 0.33
C VAL A 90 -18.80 18.12 -0.14
N VAL A 91 -19.99 17.50 -0.15
CA VAL A 91 -20.15 16.12 -0.63
C VAL A 91 -19.72 16.02 -2.10
N LYS A 92 -20.21 16.91 -2.97
CA LYS A 92 -19.79 16.95 -4.38
C LYS A 92 -18.29 17.16 -4.55
N LEU A 93 -17.68 18.01 -3.73
CA LEU A 93 -16.23 18.25 -3.76
C LEU A 93 -15.44 16.99 -3.38
N LEU A 94 -15.82 16.32 -2.29
CA LEU A 94 -15.18 15.09 -1.82
C LEU A 94 -15.33 13.95 -2.83
N SER A 95 -16.51 13.83 -3.44
CA SER A 95 -16.74 12.84 -4.49
C SER A 95 -15.84 13.10 -5.69
N LYS A 96 -15.67 14.37 -6.09
CA LYS A 96 -14.72 14.74 -7.14
C LYS A 96 -13.27 14.42 -6.76
N TYR A 97 -12.89 14.68 -5.50
CA TYR A 97 -11.55 14.40 -5.00
C TYR A 97 -11.22 12.91 -4.98
N SER A 98 -12.23 12.04 -4.80
CA SER A 98 -12.05 10.58 -4.77
C SER A 98 -11.57 9.96 -6.09
N PHE A 99 -11.79 10.62 -7.23
CA PHE A 99 -11.39 10.09 -8.55
C PHE A 99 -9.87 10.14 -8.78
N VAL A 100 -9.19 11.20 -8.33
CA VAL A 100 -7.75 11.37 -8.64
C VAL A 100 -6.87 10.27 -7.99
N PRO A 101 -7.08 9.87 -6.73
CA PRO A 101 -6.38 8.71 -6.17
C PRO A 101 -6.60 7.43 -6.97
N GLU A 102 -7.82 7.20 -7.45
CA GLU A 102 -8.15 6.04 -8.29
C GLU A 102 -7.34 6.04 -9.60
N GLU A 103 -7.30 7.18 -10.30
CA GLU A 103 -6.49 7.35 -11.51
C GLU A 103 -5.01 7.07 -11.24
N LYS A 104 -4.47 7.56 -10.12
CA LYS A 104 -3.06 7.33 -9.74
C LYS A 104 -2.78 5.85 -9.46
N LEU A 105 -3.71 5.14 -8.82
CA LEU A 105 -3.58 3.71 -8.57
C LEU A 105 -3.69 2.88 -9.84
N ASN A 106 -4.57 3.27 -10.78
CA ASN A 106 -4.65 2.64 -12.09
C ASN A 106 -3.34 2.82 -12.89
N ILE A 107 -2.64 3.96 -12.73
CA ILE A 107 -1.31 4.16 -13.32
C ILE A 107 -0.27 3.20 -12.70
N ILE A 108 -0.28 3.02 -11.38
CA ILE A 108 0.61 2.08 -10.67
C ILE A 108 0.42 0.66 -11.19
N ASP A 109 -0.83 0.20 -11.27
CA ASP A 109 -1.19 -1.12 -11.79
C ASP A 109 -0.75 -1.30 -13.25
N GLY A 110 -1.12 -0.34 -14.11
CA GLY A 110 -0.78 -0.36 -15.53
C GLY A 110 0.73 -0.38 -15.81
N ILE A 111 1.54 0.32 -15.00
CA ILE A 111 3.01 0.32 -15.13
C ILE A 111 3.57 -1.08 -14.86
N LEU A 112 3.15 -1.74 -13.78
CA LEU A 112 3.66 -3.07 -13.44
C LEU A 112 3.23 -4.10 -14.50
N ARG A 113 1.95 -4.10 -14.87
CA ARG A 113 1.41 -5.03 -15.88
C ARG A 113 2.15 -4.89 -17.21
N SER A 114 2.33 -3.65 -17.68
CA SER A 114 3.09 -3.37 -18.90
C SER A 114 4.56 -3.80 -18.79
N PHE A 115 5.19 -3.61 -17.62
CA PHE A 115 6.55 -4.06 -17.40
C PHE A 115 6.67 -5.58 -17.47
N ILE A 116 5.76 -6.32 -16.84
CA ILE A 116 5.74 -7.78 -16.85
C ILE A 116 5.58 -8.30 -18.29
N GLU A 117 4.58 -7.80 -19.03
CA GLU A 117 4.35 -8.20 -20.43
C GLU A 117 5.59 -7.97 -21.30
N ASN A 118 6.21 -6.79 -21.20
CA ASN A 118 7.40 -6.46 -21.97
C ASN A 118 8.63 -7.29 -21.56
N ASN A 119 8.72 -7.75 -20.31
CA ASN A 119 9.83 -8.57 -19.84
C ASN A 119 9.68 -10.06 -20.21
N LYS A 120 8.46 -10.57 -20.46
CA LYS A 120 8.25 -11.99 -20.83
C LYS A 120 9.15 -12.41 -22.00
N THR A 121 9.22 -11.62 -23.06
CA THR A 121 10.03 -11.93 -24.25
C THR A 121 11.52 -12.06 -23.94
N HIS A 122 12.07 -11.21 -23.07
CA HIS A 122 13.47 -11.26 -22.67
C HIS A 122 13.76 -12.43 -21.72
N VAL A 123 12.83 -12.71 -20.82
CA VAL A 123 12.98 -13.71 -19.77
C VAL A 123 12.89 -15.14 -20.32
N ILE A 124 12.05 -15.40 -21.35
CA ILE A 124 11.94 -16.72 -22.01
C ILE A 124 13.27 -17.19 -22.63
N ASN A 125 14.08 -16.25 -23.11
CA ASN A 125 15.38 -16.53 -23.71
C ASN A 125 16.52 -16.59 -22.69
N SER A 126 16.23 -16.42 -21.40
CA SER A 126 17.21 -16.42 -20.32
C SER A 126 17.35 -17.80 -19.65
N SER A 127 18.35 -17.94 -18.77
CA SER A 127 18.50 -19.15 -17.95
C SER A 127 17.46 -19.20 -16.83
N ASN A 128 17.01 -20.40 -16.43
CA ASN A 128 16.02 -20.56 -15.37
C ASN A 128 16.43 -19.83 -14.07
N ALA A 129 17.71 -19.86 -13.70
CA ALA A 129 18.23 -19.15 -12.53
C ALA A 129 18.03 -17.63 -12.63
N TYR A 130 18.24 -17.04 -13.81
CA TYR A 130 17.98 -15.64 -14.06
C TYR A 130 16.47 -15.33 -14.02
N MET A 131 15.63 -16.21 -14.57
CA MET A 131 14.17 -16.05 -14.54
C MET A 131 13.65 -16.02 -13.09
N TYR A 132 14.09 -16.95 -12.24
CA TYR A 132 13.71 -16.97 -10.82
C TYR A 132 14.19 -15.73 -10.06
N MET A 133 15.43 -15.30 -10.29
CA MET A 133 15.97 -14.07 -9.68
C MET A 133 15.16 -12.84 -10.12
N GLN A 134 14.78 -12.73 -11.39
CA GLN A 134 13.97 -11.62 -11.88
C GLN A 134 12.57 -11.64 -11.26
N LYS A 135 11.95 -12.82 -11.17
CA LYS A 135 10.65 -12.99 -10.49
C LYS A 135 10.69 -12.46 -9.05
N GLU A 136 11.71 -12.85 -8.29
CA GLU A 136 11.89 -12.40 -6.91
C GLU A 136 12.09 -10.87 -6.82
N LYS A 137 12.90 -10.29 -7.72
CA LYS A 137 13.09 -8.83 -7.79
C LYS A 137 11.79 -8.08 -8.07
N ILE A 138 10.97 -8.56 -9.02
CA ILE A 138 9.68 -7.94 -9.34
C ILE A 138 8.76 -8.04 -8.13
N LYS A 139 8.64 -9.22 -7.51
CA LYS A 139 7.79 -9.40 -6.31
C LYS A 139 8.20 -8.48 -5.17
N ASN A 140 9.51 -8.32 -4.93
CA ASN A 140 10.04 -7.38 -3.94
C ASN A 140 9.68 -5.91 -4.23
N VAL A 141 9.57 -5.53 -5.51
CA VAL A 141 9.08 -4.19 -5.90
C VAL A 141 7.59 -4.06 -5.61
N CYS A 142 6.77 -5.06 -5.96
CA CYS A 142 5.35 -5.08 -5.62
C CYS A 142 5.13 -4.90 -4.11
N ASP A 143 5.81 -5.72 -3.29
CA ASP A 143 5.67 -5.68 -1.84
C ASP A 143 6.14 -4.34 -1.25
N PHE A 144 7.17 -3.72 -1.84
CA PHE A 144 7.59 -2.37 -1.46
C PHE A 144 6.50 -1.32 -1.72
N ILE A 145 5.86 -1.36 -2.90
CA ILE A 145 4.80 -0.41 -3.25
C ILE A 145 3.57 -0.61 -2.35
N LEU A 146 3.14 -1.86 -2.15
CA LEU A 146 2.00 -2.18 -1.28
C LEU A 146 2.24 -1.73 0.16
N LYS A 147 3.46 -1.93 0.68
CA LYS A 147 3.84 -1.42 2.01
C LYS A 147 3.72 0.10 2.12
N LYS A 148 4.12 0.83 1.08
CA LYS A 148 4.00 2.29 1.03
C LYS A 148 2.54 2.74 0.92
N LEU A 149 1.72 2.06 0.13
CA LEU A 149 0.28 2.30 0.03
C LEU A 149 -0.42 2.07 1.36
N ASN A 150 -0.16 0.95 2.05
CA ASN A 150 -0.73 0.67 3.36
C ASN A 150 -0.36 1.74 4.40
N SER A 151 0.90 2.20 4.39
CA SER A 151 1.33 3.30 5.26
C SER A 151 0.58 4.60 4.95
N LEU A 152 0.35 4.88 3.65
CA LEU A 152 -0.37 6.06 3.20
C LEU A 152 -1.86 6.00 3.54
N ILE A 153 -2.48 4.82 3.46
CA ILE A 153 -3.86 4.58 3.90
C ILE A 153 -3.99 4.88 5.40
N GLN A 154 -3.11 4.34 6.24
CA GLN A 154 -3.15 4.58 7.69
C GLN A 154 -3.04 6.07 8.05
N ILE A 155 -2.17 6.81 7.34
CA ILE A 155 -2.07 8.27 7.50
C ILE A 155 -3.39 8.94 7.13
N ASN A 156 -4.02 8.53 6.02
CA ASN A 156 -5.26 9.14 5.56
C ASN A 156 -6.48 8.71 6.38
N GLU A 157 -6.47 7.55 7.03
CA GLU A 157 -7.47 7.16 8.00
C GLU A 157 -7.42 8.06 9.25
N LEU A 158 -6.22 8.41 9.72
CA LEU A 158 -6.05 9.39 10.78
C LEU A 158 -6.52 10.78 10.34
N ASN A 159 -6.22 11.18 9.09
CA ASN A 159 -6.69 12.46 8.55
C ASN A 159 -8.21 12.48 8.42
N LYS A 160 -8.85 11.40 7.94
CA LYS A 160 -10.30 11.21 7.94
C LYS A 160 -10.85 11.46 9.34
N ASN A 161 -10.31 10.78 10.35
CA ASN A 161 -10.77 10.92 11.72
C ASN A 161 -10.63 12.37 12.21
N HIS A 162 -9.52 13.04 11.90
CA HIS A 162 -9.32 14.44 12.25
C HIS A 162 -10.35 15.37 11.56
N ILE A 163 -10.64 15.15 10.27
CA ILE A 163 -11.65 15.92 9.54
C ILE A 163 -13.04 15.73 10.17
N ILE A 164 -13.44 14.49 10.44
CA ILE A 164 -14.74 14.15 11.04
C ILE A 164 -14.86 14.72 12.46
N LEU A 165 -13.80 14.64 13.28
CA LEU A 165 -13.84 15.22 14.62
C LEU A 165 -13.97 16.74 14.59
N LYS A 166 -13.20 17.40 13.73
CA LYS A 166 -13.12 18.86 13.66
C LYS A 166 -14.39 19.45 13.06
N TYR A 167 -14.95 18.85 12.02
CA TYR A 167 -16.05 19.42 11.25
C TYR A 167 -17.29 18.50 11.11
N GLY A 168 -17.16 17.19 11.32
CA GLY A 168 -18.33 16.30 11.30
C GLY A 168 -19.30 16.56 12.47
N LYS A 169 -20.49 15.95 12.38
CA LYS A 169 -21.54 16.00 13.41
C LYS A 169 -22.22 14.63 13.58
N GLY A 170 -23.09 14.51 14.58
CA GLY A 170 -23.93 13.33 14.77
C GLY A 170 -23.18 12.06 15.17
N GLU A 171 -23.72 10.91 14.75
CA GLU A 171 -23.21 9.59 15.13
C GLU A 171 -21.83 9.29 14.54
N ALA A 172 -21.52 9.80 13.34
CA ALA A 172 -20.19 9.63 12.73
C ALA A 172 -19.08 10.22 13.62
N LYS A 173 -19.28 11.43 14.15
CA LYS A 173 -18.35 12.06 15.09
C LYS A 173 -18.23 11.29 16.40
N LYS A 174 -19.34 10.78 16.94
CA LYS A 174 -19.31 9.94 18.17
C LYS A 174 -18.55 8.63 17.95
N GLY A 175 -18.78 7.96 16.83
CA GLY A 175 -18.07 6.74 16.47
C GLY A 175 -16.56 6.95 16.40
N VAL A 176 -16.12 8.02 15.72
CA VAL A 176 -14.69 8.36 15.64
C VAL A 176 -14.10 8.73 17.00
N LEU A 177 -14.84 9.45 17.85
CA LEU A 177 -14.38 9.75 19.22
C LEU A 177 -14.10 8.47 20.01
N GLU A 178 -14.99 7.49 19.94
CA GLU A 178 -14.81 6.20 20.62
C GLU A 178 -13.61 5.43 20.06
N SER A 179 -13.46 5.39 18.73
CA SER A 179 -12.28 4.79 18.09
C SER A 179 -10.97 5.46 18.54
N ILE A 180 -10.93 6.79 18.64
CA ILE A 180 -9.74 7.53 19.09
C ILE A 180 -9.48 7.31 20.60
N LYS A 181 -10.53 7.24 21.44
CA LYS A 181 -10.40 6.92 22.88
C LYS A 181 -9.77 5.56 23.11
N ASN A 182 -10.07 4.57 22.26
CA ASN A 182 -9.56 3.21 22.37
C ASN A 182 -8.28 2.96 21.55
N ASN A 183 -7.75 3.97 20.84
CA ASN A 183 -6.56 3.82 20.02
C ASN A 183 -5.28 4.02 20.86
N ASP A 184 -4.48 2.97 20.99
CA ASP A 184 -3.17 2.97 21.68
C ASP A 184 -1.99 3.21 20.73
N ASN A 185 -2.22 3.18 19.41
CA ASN A 185 -1.19 3.36 18.39
C ASN A 185 -0.86 4.84 18.12
N ILE A 186 -1.70 5.77 18.59
CA ILE A 186 -1.48 7.22 18.47
C ILE A 186 -0.79 7.79 19.71
N SER A 187 0.05 8.80 19.51
CA SER A 187 0.72 9.47 20.64
C SER A 187 -0.31 10.10 21.60
N LYS A 188 -0.02 10.09 22.91
CA LYS A 188 -0.88 10.71 23.94
C LYS A 188 -1.16 12.18 23.64
N ASN A 189 -0.18 12.91 23.11
CA ASN A 189 -0.33 14.31 22.72
C ASN A 189 -1.35 14.46 21.59
N LEU A 190 -1.19 13.71 20.49
CA LEU A 190 -2.13 13.74 19.38
C LEU A 190 -3.54 13.33 19.80
N LYS A 191 -3.66 12.27 20.62
CA LYS A 191 -4.94 11.82 21.19
C LYS A 191 -5.60 12.93 21.99
N SER A 192 -4.85 13.62 22.85
CA SER A 192 -5.38 14.74 23.63
C SER A 192 -5.84 15.91 22.75
N GLU A 193 -5.13 16.21 21.66
CA GLU A 193 -5.53 17.26 20.71
C GLU A 193 -6.81 16.90 19.95
N LEU A 194 -6.94 15.65 19.49
CA LEU A 194 -8.13 15.17 18.78
C LEU A 194 -9.37 15.14 19.68
N LEU A 195 -9.22 14.77 20.96
CA LEU A 195 -10.34 14.71 21.91
C LEU A 195 -10.86 16.09 22.33
N LYS A 196 -10.14 17.18 22.07
CA LYS A 196 -10.66 18.56 22.32
C LYS A 196 -11.93 18.85 21.53
N TYR A 197 -12.12 18.19 20.40
CA TYR A 197 -13.29 18.38 19.56
C TYR A 197 -14.56 17.70 20.10
N GLU A 198 -14.48 16.89 21.16
CA GLU A 198 -15.65 16.25 21.80
C GLU A 198 -16.71 17.26 22.23
N ASN A 199 -16.27 18.40 22.79
CA ASN A 199 -17.15 19.45 23.30
C ASN A 199 -17.48 20.54 22.27
N VAL A 200 -17.02 20.40 21.03
CA VAL A 200 -17.23 21.40 19.97
C VAL A 200 -18.46 21.03 19.15
N SER A 201 -19.50 21.87 19.23
CA SER A 201 -20.72 21.74 18.42
C SER A 201 -20.55 22.41 17.05
N ASN A 202 -20.82 21.65 16.00
CA ASN A 202 -20.53 22.01 14.61
C ASN A 202 -21.79 22.46 13.83
N GLN A 203 -22.66 23.26 14.46
CA GLN A 203 -23.94 23.65 13.86
C GLN A 203 -23.81 24.58 12.65
N ASN A 204 -22.76 25.41 12.57
CA ASN A 204 -22.59 26.44 11.52
C ASN A 204 -21.16 26.44 10.94
N ILE A 205 -20.76 25.36 10.28
CA ILE A 205 -19.43 25.29 9.65
C ILE A 205 -19.41 26.12 8.36
N ARG A 206 -18.44 27.02 8.27
CA ARG A 206 -18.14 27.70 7.00
C ARG A 206 -17.42 26.73 6.07
N VAL A 207 -18.03 26.44 4.92
CA VAL A 207 -17.46 25.58 3.87
C VAL A 207 -16.04 26.02 3.50
N SER A 208 -15.75 27.32 3.48
CA SER A 208 -14.41 27.85 3.21
C SER A 208 -13.35 27.39 4.23
N GLU A 209 -13.71 27.28 5.51
CA GLU A 209 -12.78 26.82 6.55
C GLU A 209 -12.50 25.32 6.43
N LEU A 210 -13.53 24.54 6.08
CA LEU A 210 -13.36 23.12 5.78
C LEU A 210 -12.46 22.93 4.55
N ILE A 211 -12.73 23.63 3.45
CA ILE A 211 -11.93 23.55 2.22
C ILE A 211 -10.46 23.91 2.51
N ASN A 212 -10.23 25.01 3.23
CA ASN A 212 -8.87 25.42 3.61
C ASN A 212 -8.15 24.39 4.49
N PHE A 213 -8.91 23.59 5.25
CA PHE A 213 -8.35 22.53 6.09
C PHE A 213 -8.07 21.24 5.32
N ILE A 214 -8.97 20.80 4.44
CA ILE A 214 -8.83 19.53 3.71
C ILE A 214 -7.89 19.64 2.51
N THR A 215 -7.76 20.83 1.90
CA THR A 215 -6.95 21.00 0.68
C THR A 215 -5.47 20.63 0.88
N PRO A 216 -4.78 21.11 1.93
CA PRO A 216 -3.38 20.71 2.15
C PRO A 216 -3.21 19.21 2.43
N ILE A 217 -4.19 18.59 3.09
CA ILE A 217 -4.20 17.15 3.37
C ILE A 217 -4.32 16.37 2.06
N TYR A 218 -5.26 16.78 1.21
CA TYR A 218 -5.49 16.16 -0.09
C TYR A 218 -4.28 16.33 -1.02
N ASP A 219 -3.74 17.53 -1.13
CA ASP A 219 -2.59 17.81 -2.00
C ASP A 219 -1.36 16.99 -1.60
N ASP A 220 -1.10 16.85 -0.29
CA ASP A 220 -0.02 15.99 0.22
C ASP A 220 -0.27 14.50 -0.12
N PHE A 221 -1.51 14.04 -0.04
CA PHE A 221 -1.87 12.67 -0.42
C PHE A 221 -1.62 12.41 -1.92
N ILE A 222 -2.11 13.29 -2.80
CA ILE A 222 -1.91 13.16 -4.26
C ILE A 222 -0.43 13.27 -4.63
N LYS A 223 0.32 14.14 -3.95
CA LYS A 223 1.77 14.25 -4.14
C LYS A 223 2.46 12.93 -3.80
N LYS A 224 2.16 12.34 -2.64
CA LYS A 224 2.75 11.06 -2.21
C LYS A 224 2.40 9.90 -3.15
N LEU A 225 1.20 9.87 -3.73
CA LEU A 225 0.84 8.90 -4.77
C LEU A 225 1.67 9.12 -6.05
N SER A 226 1.89 10.37 -6.45
CA SER A 226 2.71 10.71 -7.62
C SER A 226 4.20 10.36 -7.40
N ASP A 227 4.72 10.60 -6.19
CA ASP A 227 6.07 10.18 -5.81
C ASP A 227 6.20 8.65 -5.82
N LEU A 228 5.16 7.92 -5.40
CA LEU A 228 5.15 6.47 -5.42
C LEU A 228 5.15 5.89 -6.85
N ILE A 229 4.45 6.52 -7.79
CA ILE A 229 4.52 6.19 -9.22
C ILE A 229 5.97 6.32 -9.72
N ASN A 230 6.65 7.40 -9.37
CA ASN A 230 8.04 7.62 -9.76
C ASN A 230 8.98 6.55 -9.13
N ASP A 231 8.79 6.24 -7.85
CA ASP A 231 9.55 5.19 -7.15
C ASP A 231 9.39 3.82 -7.83
N LEU A 232 8.17 3.47 -8.25
CA LEU A 232 7.89 2.24 -9.00
C LEU A 232 8.69 2.22 -10.31
N GLN A 233 8.59 3.27 -11.11
CA GLN A 233 9.31 3.37 -12.39
C GLN A 233 10.82 3.25 -12.21
N ILE A 234 11.40 3.95 -11.23
CA ILE A 234 12.83 3.89 -10.92
C ILE A 234 13.23 2.47 -10.54
N LYS A 235 12.46 1.80 -9.67
CA LYS A 235 12.77 0.45 -9.22
C LYS A 235 12.68 -0.58 -10.34
N LEU A 236 11.64 -0.53 -11.17
CA LEU A 236 11.48 -1.42 -12.32
C LEU A 236 12.61 -1.21 -13.34
N ASN A 237 12.98 0.03 -13.64
CA ASN A 237 14.09 0.33 -14.56
C ASN A 237 15.45 -0.20 -14.06
N ASN A 238 15.63 -0.36 -12.75
CA ASN A 238 16.84 -0.93 -12.16
C ASN A 238 16.84 -2.47 -12.17
N ILE A 239 15.71 -3.12 -12.45
CA ILE A 239 15.61 -4.58 -12.64
C ILE A 239 16.05 -4.97 -14.06
N SER A 240 15.77 -4.11 -15.04
CA SER A 240 16.10 -4.33 -16.45
C SER A 240 17.56 -4.03 -16.83
N LYS A 241 18.38 -3.54 -15.89
CA LYS A 241 19.83 -3.31 -16.05
C LYS A 241 20.62 -4.42 -15.37
#